data_AF-A0AAW0JXI8-F1
#
_entry.id   AF-A0AAW0JXI8-F1
#
_cell.length_a   1.000
_cell.length_b   1.000
_cell.length_c   1.000
_cell.angle_alpha   90.00
_cell.angle_beta   90.00
_cell.angle_gamma   90.00
#
_symmetry.space_group_name_H-M   'P 1'
#
loop_
_entity.id
_entity.type
_entity.pdbx_description
1 polymer ?
#
loop_
_entity_poly.entity_id
_entity_poly.type
_entity_poly.pdbx_seq_one_letter_code
_entity_poly.pdbx_strand_id
1 'polypeptide(L)'
;MPKGLGALSELRVLKGFVISNRQKIRRSGTLHDLKRLRNLRKLTINARRTDFPTGDDLSALQELGGGVLRNLTIVWGPAEPNKAPKSEEKIVEETKSAGTVPIVEIETPPRQLKKLDLQCFPKSTATGGNLATLGESKWSQVKTLRLKYLIELKTTWIKLQEYFPKLEYMEKVKCPGISLCPCHEHGVWMKTI
;
A
#
# COMPACT_ATOMS: atom_id res chain seq x y z
N MET A 1 14.10 -10.95 -8.34
CA MET A 1 12.84 -11.52 -8.87
C MET A 1 13.04 -11.87 -10.33
N PRO A 2 12.44 -12.95 -10.86
CA PRO A 2 12.55 -13.26 -12.28
C PRO A 2 11.74 -12.26 -13.11
N LYS A 3 12.31 -11.77 -14.21
CA LYS A 3 11.52 -11.11 -15.27
C LYS A 3 10.58 -12.18 -15.86
N GLY A 4 9.28 -11.90 -15.89
CA GLY A 4 8.29 -12.84 -16.44
C GLY A 4 7.07 -13.12 -15.57
N LEU A 5 7.00 -12.61 -14.33
CA LEU A 5 5.81 -12.80 -13.50
C LEU A 5 4.55 -12.26 -14.18
N GLY A 6 4.64 -11.11 -14.85
CA GLY A 6 3.55 -10.53 -15.65
C GLY A 6 3.18 -11.31 -16.92
N ALA A 7 3.81 -12.46 -17.19
CA ALA A 7 3.36 -13.40 -18.24
C ALA A 7 2.36 -14.44 -17.70
N LEU A 8 2.22 -14.56 -16.37
CA LEU A 8 1.31 -15.52 -15.74
C LEU A 8 -0.12 -14.96 -15.69
N SER A 9 -0.79 -14.89 -16.84
CA SER A 9 -2.15 -14.30 -16.97
C SER A 9 -3.19 -14.94 -16.04
N GLU A 10 -3.04 -16.23 -15.73
CA GLU A 10 -3.95 -17.00 -14.88
C GLU A 10 -3.62 -16.90 -13.38
N LEU A 11 -2.58 -16.15 -13.00
CA LEU A 11 -2.18 -16.04 -11.60
C LEU A 11 -3.24 -15.29 -10.78
N ARG A 12 -3.87 -16.00 -9.83
CA ARG A 12 -4.90 -15.43 -8.95
C ARG A 12 -4.38 -14.99 -7.58
N VAL A 13 -3.27 -15.56 -7.12
CA VAL A 13 -2.72 -15.33 -5.79
C VAL A 13 -1.22 -15.10 -5.92
N LEU A 14 -0.77 -13.93 -5.47
CA LEU A 14 0.63 -13.59 -5.37
C LEU A 14 0.93 -13.16 -3.93
N LYS A 15 1.78 -13.91 -3.24
CA LYS A 15 2.18 -13.59 -1.87
C LYS A 15 3.69 -13.38 -1.80
N GLY A 16 4.10 -12.43 -0.96
CA GLY A 16 5.52 -12.15 -0.74
C GLY A 16 6.19 -11.36 -1.86
N PHE A 17 5.43 -10.54 -2.59
CA PHE A 17 6.02 -9.62 -3.56
C PHE A 17 6.89 -8.59 -2.82
N VAL A 18 8.19 -8.56 -3.08
CA VAL A 18 9.12 -7.70 -2.32
C VAL A 18 9.41 -6.42 -3.07
N ILE A 19 9.20 -5.27 -2.42
CA ILE A 19 9.64 -3.96 -2.90
C ILE A 19 10.84 -3.55 -2.06
N SER A 20 11.99 -3.29 -2.69
CA SER A 20 13.23 -2.95 -2.01
C SER A 20 13.92 -1.75 -2.65
N ASN A 21 14.74 -1.05 -1.85
CA ASN A 21 15.48 0.13 -2.30
C ASN A 21 16.67 -0.22 -3.24
N ARG A 22 16.96 -1.51 -3.42
CA ARG A 22 18.07 -2.00 -4.26
C ARG A 22 17.65 -2.05 -5.74
N GLN A 23 17.26 -0.91 -6.30
CA GLN A 23 16.94 -0.77 -7.74
C GLN A 23 18.16 -0.94 -8.66
N LYS A 24 19.38 -1.14 -8.12
CA LYS A 24 20.59 -1.43 -8.93
C LYS A 24 20.57 -2.79 -9.64
N ILE A 25 19.66 -3.71 -9.29
CA ILE A 25 19.53 -4.97 -10.02
C ILE A 25 18.58 -4.74 -11.19
N ARG A 26 19.13 -4.62 -12.41
CA ARG A 26 18.43 -4.46 -13.72
C ARG A 26 17.37 -5.54 -14.06
N ARG A 27 16.96 -6.36 -13.08
CA ARG A 27 16.06 -7.51 -13.20
C ARG A 27 14.99 -7.63 -12.11
N SER A 28 14.84 -6.69 -11.18
CA SER A 28 13.71 -6.73 -10.22
C SER A 28 12.39 -6.37 -10.89
N GLY A 29 11.34 -7.16 -10.63
CA GLY A 29 9.98 -6.82 -11.05
C GLY A 29 9.45 -5.63 -10.25
N THR A 30 8.71 -4.76 -10.93
CA THR A 30 8.08 -3.56 -10.40
C THR A 30 6.59 -3.79 -10.15
N LEU A 31 5.92 -2.90 -9.42
CA LEU A 31 4.45 -2.96 -9.29
C LEU A 31 3.76 -2.84 -10.66
N HIS A 32 4.35 -2.10 -11.61
CA HIS A 32 3.83 -2.00 -12.97
C HIS A 32 3.80 -3.35 -13.70
N ASP A 33 4.75 -4.24 -13.45
CA ASP A 33 4.75 -5.58 -14.05
C ASP A 33 3.56 -6.43 -13.58
N LEU A 34 3.00 -6.13 -12.40
CA LEU A 34 1.83 -6.80 -11.85
C LEU A 34 0.52 -6.34 -12.51
N LYS A 35 0.49 -5.22 -13.23
CA LYS A 35 -0.69 -4.75 -13.98
C LYS A 35 -1.15 -5.76 -15.04
N ARG A 36 -0.19 -6.55 -15.58
CA ARG A 36 -0.48 -7.61 -16.56
C ARG A 36 -1.24 -8.80 -15.96
N LEU A 37 -1.24 -8.94 -14.63
CA LEU A 37 -1.91 -10.02 -13.91
C LEU A 37 -3.40 -9.71 -13.73
N ARG A 38 -4.17 -9.74 -14.81
CA ARG A 38 -5.60 -9.34 -14.82
C ARG A 38 -6.50 -10.25 -14.00
N ASN A 39 -6.07 -11.43 -13.61
CA ASN A 39 -6.83 -12.36 -12.78
C ASN A 39 -6.42 -12.34 -11.29
N LEU A 40 -5.53 -11.42 -10.88
CA LEU A 40 -4.99 -11.38 -9.52
C LEU A 40 -6.06 -10.95 -8.51
N ARG A 41 -6.43 -11.87 -7.62
CA ARG A 41 -7.44 -11.67 -6.58
C ARG A 41 -6.85 -11.40 -5.20
N LYS A 42 -5.62 -11.88 -4.94
CA LYS A 42 -4.93 -11.69 -3.67
C LYS A 42 -3.48 -11.31 -3.90
N LEU A 43 -3.06 -10.21 -3.26
CA LEU A 43 -1.70 -9.71 -3.29
C LEU A 43 -1.18 -9.49 -1.88
N THR A 44 0.04 -9.94 -1.60
CA THR A 44 0.81 -9.56 -0.41
C THR A 44 2.12 -8.93 -0.82
N ILE A 45 2.34 -7.70 -0.37
CA ILE A 45 3.54 -6.89 -0.63
C ILE A 45 4.35 -6.79 0.66
N ASN A 46 5.65 -7.03 0.54
CA ASN A 46 6.64 -6.81 1.59
C ASN A 46 7.45 -5.58 1.20
N ALA A 47 7.12 -4.44 1.80
CA ALA A 47 7.83 -3.18 1.62
C ALA A 47 9.06 -3.15 2.53
N ARG A 48 10.25 -3.06 1.93
CA ARG A 48 11.54 -2.81 2.60
C ARG A 48 12.11 -1.43 2.26
N ARG A 49 11.43 -0.71 1.36
CA ARG A 49 11.78 0.64 0.95
C ARG A 49 11.21 1.64 1.95
N THR A 50 12.02 2.62 2.35
CA THR A 50 11.68 3.62 3.39
C THR A 50 10.70 4.68 2.90
N ASP A 51 10.77 5.03 1.62
CA ASP A 51 9.91 6.00 0.92
C ASP A 51 8.65 5.35 0.32
N PHE A 52 8.40 4.07 0.58
CA PHE A 52 7.18 3.40 0.10
C PHE A 52 6.00 3.65 1.05
N PRO A 53 4.83 4.07 0.55
CA PRO A 53 4.48 4.26 -0.86
C PRO A 53 4.76 5.69 -1.40
N THR A 54 5.25 5.79 -2.64
CA THR A 54 5.32 7.04 -3.42
C THR A 54 4.05 7.21 -4.29
N GLY A 55 3.84 8.39 -4.88
CA GLY A 55 2.69 8.63 -5.78
C GLY A 55 2.60 7.62 -6.95
N ASP A 56 3.74 7.22 -7.50
CA ASP A 56 3.81 6.18 -8.54
C ASP A 56 3.38 4.81 -8.03
N ASP A 57 3.75 4.44 -6.79
CA ASP A 57 3.32 3.18 -6.18
C ASP A 57 1.81 3.15 -5.98
N LEU A 58 1.23 4.27 -5.54
CA LEU A 58 -0.20 4.40 -5.33
C LEU A 58 -0.95 4.22 -6.64
N SER A 59 -0.50 4.90 -7.69
CA SER A 59 -1.04 4.76 -9.05
C SER A 59 -0.92 3.32 -9.54
N ALA A 60 0.23 2.68 -9.29
CA ALA A 60 0.42 1.28 -9.65
C ALA A 60 -0.52 0.34 -8.87
N LEU A 61 -0.69 0.55 -7.56
CA LEU A 61 -1.56 -0.23 -6.67
C LEU A 61 -3.03 -0.19 -7.11
N GLN A 62 -3.51 0.96 -7.58
CA GLN A 62 -4.88 1.14 -8.05
C GLN A 62 -5.20 0.30 -9.29
N GLU A 63 -4.23 0.14 -10.19
CA GLU A 63 -4.39 -0.61 -11.44
C GLU A 63 -4.17 -2.13 -11.28
N LEU A 64 -3.79 -2.59 -10.08
CA LEU A 64 -3.47 -4.01 -9.87
C LEU A 64 -4.69 -4.92 -10.00
N GLY A 65 -4.43 -6.09 -10.58
CA GLY A 65 -5.44 -7.13 -10.72
C GLY A 65 -6.59 -6.75 -11.66
N GLY A 66 -6.43 -5.77 -12.55
CA GLY A 66 -7.46 -5.42 -13.53
C GLY A 66 -8.83 -5.10 -12.92
N GLY A 67 -8.86 -4.60 -11.68
CA GLY A 67 -10.10 -4.35 -10.95
C GLY A 67 -10.74 -5.58 -10.30
N VAL A 68 -10.15 -6.78 -10.36
CA VAL A 68 -10.64 -7.98 -9.66
C VAL A 68 -9.87 -8.31 -8.38
N LEU A 69 -8.92 -7.46 -7.98
CA LEU A 69 -8.18 -7.61 -6.73
C LEU A 69 -9.13 -7.45 -5.53
N ARG A 70 -9.21 -8.49 -4.69
CA ARG A 70 -10.13 -8.52 -3.52
C ARG A 70 -9.40 -8.36 -2.21
N ASN A 71 -8.16 -8.85 -2.13
CA ASN A 71 -7.39 -8.90 -0.89
C ASN A 71 -6.00 -8.29 -1.11
N LEU A 72 -5.69 -7.24 -0.37
CA LEU A 72 -4.38 -6.61 -0.37
C LEU A 72 -3.81 -6.65 1.04
N THR A 73 -2.57 -7.14 1.15
CA THR A 73 -1.79 -7.08 2.37
C THR A 73 -0.49 -6.34 2.09
N ILE A 74 -0.20 -5.31 2.86
CA ILE A 74 1.08 -4.59 2.81
C ILE A 74 1.76 -4.76 4.16
N VAL A 75 2.98 -5.30 4.11
CA VAL A 75 3.82 -5.53 5.27
C VAL A 75 5.06 -4.66 5.13
N TRP A 76 5.24 -3.72 6.06
CA TRP A 76 6.49 -2.99 6.21
C TRP A 76 7.42 -3.76 7.14
N GLY A 77 8.57 -4.14 6.60
CA GLY A 77 9.65 -4.79 7.32
C GLY A 77 10.79 -3.84 7.63
N PRO A 78 11.76 -4.24 8.47
CA PRO A 78 12.96 -3.45 8.73
C PRO A 78 13.61 -3.03 7.42
N ALA A 79 13.85 -1.73 7.28
CA ALA A 79 14.63 -1.19 6.18
C ALA A 79 16.00 -1.85 6.23
N GLU A 80 16.51 -2.28 5.07
CA GLU A 80 17.87 -2.78 5.06
C GLU A 80 18.84 -1.63 5.33
N PRO A 81 19.86 -1.82 6.17
CA PRO A 81 20.86 -0.78 6.40
C PRO A 81 21.53 -0.44 5.07
N ASN A 82 21.39 0.81 4.64
CA ASN A 82 22.15 1.33 3.53
C ASN A 82 23.64 1.18 3.87
N LYS A 83 24.37 0.34 3.12
CA LYS A 83 25.80 0.61 2.94
C LYS A 83 25.85 1.89 2.11
N ALA A 84 26.17 3.00 2.75
CA ALA A 84 26.26 4.31 2.13
C ALA A 84 27.06 4.25 0.81
N PRO A 85 26.50 4.72 -0.32
CA PRO A 85 27.34 5.09 -1.45
C PRO A 85 28.03 6.41 -1.08
N LYS A 86 29.36 6.41 -1.05
CA LYS A 86 30.15 7.63 -1.01
C LYS A 86 29.81 8.47 -2.25
N SER A 87 29.51 9.74 -1.99
CA SER A 87 29.60 10.94 -2.83
C SER A 87 29.87 10.78 -4.33
N GLU A 88 29.04 11.42 -5.16
CA GLU A 88 29.53 12.36 -6.17
C GLU A 88 28.36 13.23 -6.68
N GLU A 89 28.57 14.54 -6.57
CA GLU A 89 27.72 15.61 -7.05
C GLU A 89 27.59 15.56 -8.57
N LYS A 90 26.38 15.73 -9.09
CA LYS A 90 26.20 16.34 -10.41
C LYS A 90 24.86 17.06 -10.50
N ILE A 91 25.00 18.38 -10.58
CA ILE A 91 24.01 19.39 -10.92
C ILE A 91 23.38 19.03 -12.27
N VAL A 92 22.06 19.11 -12.39
CA VAL A 92 21.40 19.28 -13.69
C VAL A 92 20.25 20.27 -13.52
N GLU A 93 20.39 21.40 -14.19
CA GLU A 93 19.42 22.49 -14.29
C GLU A 93 18.15 22.07 -15.04
N GLU A 94 17.05 22.71 -14.68
CA GLU A 94 15.77 22.72 -15.39
C GLU A 94 15.87 23.48 -16.72
N THR A 95 15.11 23.07 -17.74
CA THR A 95 14.08 23.93 -18.35
C THR A 95 13.19 23.19 -19.38
N LYS A 96 11.90 23.22 -19.06
CA LYS A 96 10.71 23.45 -19.93
C LYS A 96 10.52 22.61 -21.20
N SER A 97 9.46 21.81 -21.19
CA SER A 97 8.51 21.79 -22.31
C SER A 97 7.08 21.74 -21.78
N ALA A 98 6.30 22.70 -22.26
CA ALA A 98 4.88 22.86 -22.00
C ALA A 98 4.09 21.80 -22.76
N GLY A 99 3.20 21.12 -22.05
CA GLY A 99 2.18 20.26 -22.62
C GLY A 99 1.09 20.10 -21.56
N THR A 100 0.05 20.92 -21.68
CA THR A 100 -1.16 20.84 -20.85
C THR A 100 -1.79 19.45 -21.03
N VAL A 101 -1.49 18.55 -20.10
CA VAL A 101 -2.23 17.30 -19.94
C VAL A 101 -3.34 17.55 -18.91
N PRO A 102 -4.60 17.18 -19.22
CA PRO A 102 -5.71 17.43 -18.32
C PRO A 102 -5.47 16.69 -17.01
N ILE A 103 -5.74 17.39 -15.92
CA ILE A 103 -5.75 16.90 -14.55
C ILE A 103 -6.69 15.69 -14.53
N VAL A 104 -6.11 14.49 -14.55
CA VAL A 104 -6.86 13.27 -14.31
C VAL A 104 -7.03 13.18 -12.80
N GLU A 105 -8.27 13.35 -12.34
CA GLU A 105 -8.71 12.94 -11.00
C GLU A 105 -8.42 11.45 -10.83
N ILE A 106 -7.25 11.11 -10.28
CA ILE A 106 -6.91 9.73 -9.94
C ILE A 106 -7.17 9.55 -8.45
N GLU A 107 -8.45 9.46 -8.08
CA GLU A 107 -8.90 9.38 -6.67
C GLU A 107 -9.73 8.13 -6.36
N THR A 108 -9.40 6.95 -6.91
CA THR A 108 -10.14 5.74 -6.52
C THR A 108 -9.23 4.56 -6.16
N PRO A 109 -9.43 3.92 -4.98
CA PRO A 109 -8.72 2.70 -4.62
C PRO A 109 -9.20 1.54 -5.49
N PRO A 110 -8.53 0.36 -5.48
CA PRO A 110 -8.94 -0.78 -6.28
C PRO A 110 -10.41 -1.10 -6.07
N ARG A 111 -11.21 -0.95 -7.14
CA ARG A 111 -12.68 -0.85 -7.08
C ARG A 111 -13.39 -2.03 -6.44
N GLN A 112 -12.73 -3.19 -6.31
CA GLN A 112 -13.30 -4.41 -5.74
C GLN A 112 -12.57 -4.93 -4.50
N LEU A 113 -11.70 -4.12 -3.90
CA LEU A 113 -10.97 -4.53 -2.70
C LEU A 113 -11.96 -4.71 -1.55
N LYS A 114 -12.04 -5.95 -1.04
CA LYS A 114 -12.91 -6.32 0.08
C LYS A 114 -12.15 -6.34 1.41
N LYS A 115 -10.86 -6.68 1.37
CA LYS A 115 -10.00 -6.79 2.53
C LYS A 115 -8.69 -6.02 2.35
N LEU A 116 -8.39 -5.16 3.30
CA LEU A 116 -7.13 -4.45 3.42
C LEU A 116 -6.45 -4.83 4.74
N ASP A 117 -5.17 -5.22 4.66
CA ASP A 117 -4.37 -5.63 5.81
C ASP A 117 -3.03 -4.89 5.78
N LEU A 118 -2.80 -4.01 6.75
CA LEU A 118 -1.62 -3.17 6.86
C LEU A 118 -0.86 -3.54 8.13
N GLN A 119 0.40 -3.94 7.98
CA GLN A 119 1.23 -4.45 9.08
C GLN A 119 2.60 -3.78 9.07
N CYS A 120 3.01 -3.14 10.16
CA CYS A 120 4.31 -2.48 10.25
C CYS A 120 5.12 -3.03 11.44
N PHE A 121 6.03 -3.96 11.20
CA PHE A 121 6.69 -4.65 12.31
C PHE A 121 7.70 -3.74 13.04
N PRO A 122 7.75 -3.78 14.39
CA PRO A 122 8.67 -2.96 15.16
C PRO A 122 10.12 -3.24 14.74
N LYS A 123 10.89 -2.16 14.53
CA LYS A 123 12.24 -2.06 13.90
C LYS A 123 12.27 -1.64 12.43
N SER A 124 11.14 -1.35 11.79
CA SER A 124 11.15 -0.61 10.53
C SER A 124 11.19 0.90 10.77
N THR A 125 12.16 1.59 10.17
CA THR A 125 12.18 3.05 10.04
C THR A 125 11.21 3.56 8.97
N ALA A 126 10.56 2.65 8.25
CA ALA A 126 9.50 3.01 7.32
C ALA A 126 8.36 3.60 8.14
N THR A 127 8.08 4.89 7.91
CA THR A 127 6.84 5.50 8.33
C THR A 127 5.76 4.62 7.71
N GLY A 128 4.92 4.00 8.55
CA GLY A 128 4.08 2.86 8.16
C GLY A 128 2.93 3.19 7.23
N GLY A 129 3.15 4.09 6.26
CA GLY A 129 2.16 4.74 5.40
C GLY A 129 1.15 5.47 6.27
N ASN A 130 1.14 6.80 6.24
CA ASN A 130 -0.07 7.48 6.71
C ASN A 130 -1.24 6.91 5.88
N LEU A 131 -2.34 6.52 6.49
CA LEU A 131 -3.47 5.99 5.72
C LEU A 131 -3.98 7.04 4.71
N ALA A 132 -3.81 8.33 5.00
CA ALA A 132 -4.02 9.43 4.07
C ALA A 132 -3.04 9.41 2.87
N THR A 133 -1.80 8.95 3.05
CA THR A 133 -0.87 8.71 1.93
C THR A 133 -1.25 7.52 1.07
N LEU A 134 -2.17 6.65 1.50
CA LEU A 134 -2.74 5.61 0.63
C LEU A 134 -3.83 6.18 -0.32
N GLY A 135 -4.02 7.50 -0.31
CA GLY A 135 -4.99 8.26 -1.07
C GLY A 135 -6.14 8.73 -0.17
N GLU A 136 -6.53 10.01 -0.30
CA GLU A 136 -7.75 10.58 0.31
C GLU A 136 -9.05 9.91 -0.20
N SER A 137 -8.90 9.02 -1.17
CA SER A 137 -9.95 8.27 -1.81
C SER A 137 -10.70 7.32 -0.87
N LYS A 138 -12.03 7.34 -0.95
CA LYS A 138 -12.92 6.47 -0.16
C LYS A 138 -12.76 5.00 -0.59
N TRP A 139 -12.45 4.12 0.36
CA TRP A 139 -12.35 2.67 0.20
C TRP A 139 -13.73 1.99 0.25
N SER A 140 -14.59 2.38 -0.70
CA SER A 140 -16.03 2.11 -0.69
C SER A 140 -16.45 0.64 -0.77
N GLN A 141 -15.55 -0.30 -1.03
CA GLN A 141 -15.86 -1.74 -1.05
C GLN A 141 -15.17 -2.55 0.05
N VAL A 142 -14.27 -1.93 0.82
CA VAL A 142 -13.54 -2.63 1.87
C VAL A 142 -14.48 -2.87 3.04
N LYS A 143 -14.70 -4.15 3.33
CA LYS A 143 -15.52 -4.64 4.45
C LYS A 143 -14.69 -5.06 5.64
N THR A 144 -13.44 -5.48 5.39
CA THR A 144 -12.52 -5.99 6.41
C THR A 144 -11.24 -5.17 6.42
N LEU A 145 -10.95 -4.50 7.53
CA LEU A 145 -9.71 -3.77 7.74
C LEU A 145 -8.89 -4.43 8.86
N ARG A 146 -7.58 -4.61 8.64
CA ARG A 146 -6.65 -5.07 9.68
C ARG A 146 -5.48 -4.10 9.74
N LEU A 147 -5.23 -3.57 10.92
CA LEU A 147 -4.17 -2.63 11.21
C LEU A 147 -3.32 -3.21 12.34
N LYS A 148 -2.05 -3.49 12.05
CA LYS A 148 -1.14 -4.09 13.03
C LYS A 148 0.15 -3.29 13.14
N TYR A 149 0.48 -2.89 14.36
CA TYR A 149 1.75 -2.26 14.74
C TYR A 149 2.00 -0.90 14.03
N LEU A 150 0.95 -0.24 13.56
CA LEU A 150 1.01 1.10 12.97
C LEU A 150 1.09 2.17 14.08
N ILE A 151 2.29 2.42 14.58
CA ILE A 151 2.54 3.34 15.70
C ILE A 151 2.31 4.81 15.31
N GLU A 152 2.72 5.17 14.09
CA GLU A 152 2.65 6.55 13.59
C GLU A 152 1.30 6.91 12.97
N LEU A 153 0.41 5.95 12.79
CA LEU A 153 -0.92 6.18 12.22
C LEU A 153 -1.78 6.95 13.22
N LYS A 154 -1.93 8.26 12.99
CA LYS A 154 -2.79 9.16 13.76
C LYS A 154 -4.11 9.38 13.03
N THR A 155 -5.21 8.84 13.55
CA THR A 155 -6.54 9.08 13.00
C THR A 155 -7.62 8.87 14.07
N THR A 156 -8.79 9.46 13.87
CA THR A 156 -9.95 9.25 14.74
C THR A 156 -10.85 8.19 14.11
N TRP A 157 -11.56 7.42 14.94
CA TRP A 157 -12.55 6.45 14.46
C TRP A 157 -13.54 7.03 13.44
N ILE A 158 -14.03 8.26 13.65
CA ILE A 158 -14.97 8.94 12.74
C ILE A 158 -14.37 9.08 11.33
N LYS A 159 -13.15 9.61 11.24
CA LYS A 159 -12.42 9.74 9.97
C LYS A 159 -12.18 8.38 9.32
N LEU A 160 -11.88 7.36 10.13
CA LEU A 160 -11.72 5.99 9.64
C LEU A 160 -13.03 5.48 9.00
N GLN A 161 -14.19 5.72 9.60
CA GLN A 161 -15.48 5.35 9.01
C GLN A 161 -15.77 6.11 7.70
N GLU A 162 -15.33 7.38 7.59
CA GLU A 162 -15.44 8.14 6.33
C GLU A 162 -14.60 7.52 5.21
N TYR A 163 -13.39 7.05 5.52
CA TYR A 163 -12.55 6.32 4.56
C TYR A 163 -13.12 4.94 4.20
N PHE A 164 -13.81 4.26 5.11
CA PHE A 164 -14.35 2.91 4.92
C PHE A 164 -15.86 2.84 5.19
N PRO A 165 -16.71 3.37 4.29
CA PRO A 165 -18.15 3.45 4.54
C PRO A 165 -18.87 2.09 4.61
N LYS A 166 -18.28 1.04 4.02
CA LYS A 166 -18.83 -0.34 4.06
C LYS A 166 -18.10 -1.25 5.06
N LEU A 167 -17.38 -0.69 6.02
CA LEU A 167 -16.64 -1.47 7.01
C LEU A 167 -17.59 -2.30 7.87
N GLU A 168 -17.35 -3.61 7.90
CA GLU A 168 -18.10 -4.60 8.68
C GLU A 168 -17.22 -5.20 9.80
N TYR A 169 -15.90 -5.22 9.61
CA TYR A 169 -14.93 -5.77 10.55
C TYR A 169 -13.65 -4.93 10.57
N MET A 170 -13.17 -4.62 11.77
CA MET A 170 -11.85 -4.05 11.99
C MET A 170 -11.08 -4.81 13.08
N GLU A 171 -9.80 -5.07 12.82
CA GLU A 171 -8.84 -5.58 13.81
C GLU A 171 -7.70 -4.57 13.94
N LYS A 172 -7.41 -4.16 15.17
CA LYS A 172 -6.39 -3.21 15.55
C LYS A 172 -5.46 -3.86 16.56
N VAL A 173 -4.18 -3.97 16.23
CA VAL A 173 -3.15 -4.51 17.14
C VAL A 173 -2.06 -3.46 17.31
N LYS A 174 -1.84 -2.96 18.53
CA LYS A 174 -0.77 -1.99 18.86
C LYS A 174 -0.73 -0.76 17.91
N CYS A 175 -1.87 -0.10 17.70
CA CYS A 175 -1.95 1.17 16.96
C CYS A 175 -2.35 2.32 17.90
N PRO A 176 -1.43 2.87 18.70
CA PRO A 176 -1.76 3.88 19.72
C PRO A 176 -2.41 5.15 19.16
N GLY A 177 -2.08 5.55 17.92
CA GLY A 177 -2.60 6.78 17.31
C GLY A 177 -4.04 6.73 16.81
N ILE A 178 -4.73 5.58 16.87
CA ILE A 178 -6.16 5.49 16.54
C ILE A 178 -6.98 5.79 17.79
N SER A 179 -7.53 7.00 17.88
CA SER A 179 -8.33 7.47 19.01
C SER A 179 -9.81 7.12 18.85
N LEU A 180 -10.50 6.98 19.99
CA LEU A 180 -11.94 6.74 20.08
C LEU A 180 -12.42 5.49 19.31
N CYS A 181 -11.56 4.48 19.09
CA CYS A 181 -12.01 3.23 18.46
C CYS A 181 -12.95 2.48 19.42
N PRO A 182 -14.16 2.10 19.00
CA PRO A 182 -15.06 1.21 19.75
C PRO A 182 -14.60 -0.26 19.72
N CYS A 183 -13.28 -0.47 19.70
CA CYS A 183 -12.64 -1.78 19.68
C CYS A 183 -12.80 -2.44 21.06
N HIS A 184 -13.17 -3.72 21.11
CA HIS A 184 -13.19 -4.49 22.37
C HIS A 184 -11.76 -4.79 22.89
N GLU A 185 -11.65 -5.48 24.03
CA GLU A 185 -10.37 -5.79 24.70
C GLU A 185 -9.34 -6.49 23.79
N HIS A 186 -9.81 -7.29 22.82
CA HIS A 186 -8.96 -7.95 21.82
C HIS A 186 -8.57 -7.07 20.63
N GLY A 187 -8.94 -5.78 20.64
CA GLY A 187 -8.68 -4.83 19.55
C GLY A 187 -9.55 -5.06 18.32
N VAL A 188 -10.69 -5.74 18.46
CA VAL A 188 -11.60 -6.07 17.35
C VAL A 188 -12.87 -5.24 17.47
N TRP A 189 -13.34 -4.72 16.33
CA TRP A 189 -14.65 -4.11 16.15
C TRP A 189 -15.41 -4.86 15.06
N MET A 190 -16.70 -5.08 15.28
CA MET A 190 -17.62 -5.65 14.30
C MET A 190 -18.83 -4.74 14.21
N LYS A 191 -19.35 -4.57 12.99
CA LYS A 191 -20.58 -3.82 12.78
C LYS A 191 -21.74 -4.58 13.42
N THR A 192 -22.43 -3.95 14.36
CA THR A 192 -23.67 -4.47 14.93
C THR A 192 -24.73 -4.53 13.82
N ILE A 193 -25.39 -5.70 13.69
CA ILE A 193 -26.44 -5.97 12.71
C ILE A 193 -27.74 -5.31 13.18
#